data_AF-A0AAC9NHF6-F1
#
_entry.id   AF-A0AAC9NHF6-F1
#
_cell.length_a   1.000
_cell.length_b   1.000
_cell.length_c   1.000
_cell.angle_alpha   90.00
_cell.angle_beta   90.00
_cell.angle_gamma   90.00
#
_symmetry.space_group_name_H-M   'P 1'
#
loop_
_entity.id
_entity.type
_entity.pdbx_description
1 polymer ?
#
loop_
_entity_poly.entity_id
_entity_poly.type
_entity_poly.pdbx_seq_one_letter_code
_entity_poly.pdbx_strand_id
1 'polypeptide(L)'
;MNQQRRELLKYTTVFGLMASAGLITSAQAEEWNKAAFDGKSLDEVFKALGAGTPEKSGAVVFNAPDIAENGAVVPVGITTTLKATQMAILVEKNPSTLAAQFFIPAGTEPMVTTRIKMAQTSNVYALVKADGKWFMAVKEIKVTLGGCGG
;
A
#
# COMPACT_ATOMS: atom_id res chain seq x y z
N MET A 1 19.33 -26.21 -35.23
CA MET A 1 19.28 -26.40 -33.77
C MET A 1 19.01 -25.04 -33.13
N ASN A 2 17.91 -24.89 -32.39
CA ASN A 2 17.31 -23.57 -32.10
C ASN A 2 18.14 -22.79 -31.06
N GLN A 3 18.78 -21.68 -31.46
CA GLN A 3 19.69 -20.87 -30.62
C GLN A 3 19.04 -20.47 -29.29
N GLN A 4 17.76 -20.12 -29.32
CA GLN A 4 16.97 -19.76 -28.13
C GLN A 4 16.90 -20.86 -27.06
N ARG A 5 16.86 -22.14 -27.45
CA ARG A 5 16.83 -23.26 -26.48
C ARG A 5 18.17 -23.43 -25.78
N ARG A 6 19.26 -23.18 -26.50
CA ARG A 6 20.63 -23.29 -25.98
C ARG A 6 20.96 -22.12 -25.06
N GLU A 7 20.46 -20.92 -25.36
CA GLU A 7 20.56 -19.77 -24.46
C GLU A 7 19.75 -19.97 -23.20
N LEU A 8 18.50 -20.46 -23.32
CA LEU A 8 17.66 -20.78 -22.16
C LEU A 8 18.36 -21.75 -21.20
N LEU A 9 18.95 -22.84 -21.72
CA LEU A 9 19.70 -23.82 -20.93
C LEU A 9 20.94 -23.23 -20.23
N LYS A 10 21.62 -22.28 -20.87
CA LYS A 10 22.76 -21.58 -20.24
C LYS A 10 22.29 -20.68 -19.10
N TYR A 11 21.22 -19.92 -19.31
CA TYR A 11 20.68 -19.02 -18.30
C TYR A 11 20.11 -19.79 -17.10
N THR A 12 19.35 -20.87 -17.30
CA THR A 12 18.85 -21.70 -16.19
C THR A 12 19.96 -22.32 -15.36
N THR A 13 21.07 -22.73 -16.00
CA THR A 13 22.24 -23.25 -15.27
C THR A 13 22.87 -22.16 -14.41
N VAL A 14 23.04 -20.94 -14.93
CA VAL A 14 23.61 -19.80 -14.19
C VAL A 14 22.69 -19.37 -13.04
N PHE A 15 21.37 -19.29 -13.26
CA PHE A 15 20.40 -18.99 -12.21
C PHE A 15 20.36 -20.08 -11.13
N GLY A 16 20.43 -21.36 -11.51
CA GLY A 16 20.51 -22.47 -10.56
C GLY A 16 21.77 -22.43 -9.71
N LEU A 17 22.91 -22.07 -10.31
CA LEU A 17 24.18 -21.93 -9.60
C LEU A 17 24.15 -20.75 -8.62
N MET A 18 23.60 -19.60 -9.05
CA MET A 18 23.41 -18.44 -8.19
C MET A 18 22.44 -18.71 -7.02
N ALA A 19 21.36 -19.47 -7.25
CA ALA A 19 20.45 -19.89 -6.19
C ALA A 19 21.13 -20.85 -5.20
N SER A 20 21.90 -21.84 -5.69
CA SER A 20 22.63 -22.80 -4.84
C SER A 20 23.76 -22.15 -4.04
N ALA A 21 24.37 -21.09 -4.58
CA ALA A 21 25.40 -20.31 -3.91
C ALA A 21 24.82 -19.29 -2.91
N GLY A 22 23.48 -19.22 -2.76
CA GLY A 22 22.80 -18.26 -1.89
C GLY A 22 22.88 -16.81 -2.36
N LEU A 23 23.35 -16.56 -3.60
CA LEU A 23 23.42 -15.23 -4.20
C LEU A 23 22.04 -14.73 -4.63
N ILE A 24 21.12 -15.65 -4.90
CA ILE A 24 19.71 -15.37 -5.14
C ILE A 24 18.93 -16.18 -4.11
N THR A 25 18.37 -15.52 -3.10
CA THR A 25 17.44 -16.16 -2.16
C THR A 25 16.01 -15.85 -2.56
N SER A 26 15.08 -16.74 -2.27
CA SER A 26 13.64 -16.49 -2.46
C SER A 26 13.14 -15.26 -1.68
N ALA A 27 13.91 -14.76 -0.72
CA ALA A 27 13.60 -13.54 0.03
C ALA A 27 13.75 -12.27 -0.82
N GLN A 28 14.62 -12.22 -1.84
CA GLN A 28 14.66 -11.09 -2.77
C GLN A 28 13.47 -11.06 -3.75
N ALA A 29 12.72 -12.16 -3.87
CA ALA A 29 11.46 -12.19 -4.62
C ALA A 29 10.26 -11.72 -3.77
N GLU A 30 10.42 -11.54 -2.46
CA GLU A 30 9.41 -10.97 -1.55
C GLU A 30 9.63 -9.45 -1.34
N GLU A 31 9.92 -8.69 -2.39
CA GLU A 31 10.05 -7.22 -2.29
C GLU A 31 8.68 -6.52 -2.28
N TRP A 32 7.75 -7.01 -1.47
CA TRP A 32 6.54 -6.30 -1.08
C TRP A 32 6.64 -5.97 0.41
N ASN A 33 6.11 -4.83 0.85
CA ASN A 33 6.26 -4.33 2.23
C ASN A 33 5.49 -5.17 3.27
N LYS A 34 5.87 -6.45 3.44
CA LYS A 34 5.24 -7.44 4.32
C LYS A 34 5.11 -6.92 5.74
N ALA A 35 6.15 -6.26 6.26
CA ALA A 35 6.12 -5.62 7.58
C ALA A 35 5.05 -4.51 7.71
N ALA A 36 4.74 -3.79 6.63
CA ALA A 36 3.71 -2.74 6.65
C ALA A 36 2.30 -3.33 6.49
N PHE A 37 2.14 -4.45 5.79
CA PHE A 37 0.87 -5.16 5.65
C PHE A 37 0.53 -6.05 6.85
N ASP A 38 1.53 -6.59 7.55
CA ASP A 38 1.33 -7.37 8.78
C ASP A 38 1.11 -6.48 10.02
N GLY A 39 1.31 -5.16 9.88
CA GLY A 39 1.11 -4.19 10.95
C GLY A 39 -0.34 -4.14 11.41
N LYS A 40 -0.54 -4.29 12.73
CA LYS A 40 -1.86 -4.32 13.38
C LYS A 40 -2.19 -3.01 14.09
N SER A 41 -1.23 -2.10 14.16
CA SER A 41 -1.40 -0.77 14.72
C SER A 41 -0.87 0.31 13.77
N LEU A 42 -1.40 1.52 13.92
CA LEU A 42 -0.96 2.68 13.14
C LEU A 42 0.53 2.95 13.32
N ASP A 43 1.04 2.85 14.55
CA ASP A 43 2.44 3.10 14.86
C ASP A 43 3.39 2.09 14.21
N GLU A 44 2.99 0.81 14.15
CA GLU A 44 3.74 -0.23 13.45
C GLU A 44 3.80 0.06 11.95
N VAL A 45 2.66 0.39 11.34
CA VAL A 45 2.61 0.70 9.90
C VAL A 45 3.37 2.00 9.59
N PHE A 46 3.25 3.04 10.42
CA PHE A 46 4.01 4.28 10.23
C PHE A 46 5.52 4.03 10.33
N LYS A 47 5.97 3.20 11.26
CA LYS A 47 7.38 2.78 11.35
C LYS A 47 7.80 1.98 10.10
N ALA A 48 6.98 1.02 9.67
CA ALA A 48 7.27 0.20 8.50
C ALA A 48 7.31 1.01 7.19
N LEU A 49 6.49 2.06 7.07
CA LEU A 49 6.49 2.99 5.93
C LEU A 49 7.60 4.05 6.01
N GLY A 50 8.35 4.11 7.12
CA GLY A 50 9.30 5.19 7.39
C GLY A 50 8.62 6.56 7.48
N ALA A 51 7.36 6.58 7.93
CA ALA A 51 6.52 7.77 7.99
C ALA A 51 6.70 8.59 9.27
N GLY A 52 7.30 8.01 10.31
CA GLY A 52 7.46 8.68 11.61
C GLY A 52 6.09 9.11 12.14
N THR A 53 5.92 10.41 12.37
CA THR A 53 4.62 11.02 12.70
C THR A 53 4.17 11.86 11.50
N PRO A 54 3.23 11.37 10.67
CA PRO A 54 2.75 12.13 9.52
C PRO A 54 2.08 13.44 9.98
N GLU A 55 2.21 14.51 9.22
CA GLU A 55 1.58 15.79 9.54
C GLU A 55 0.21 15.93 8.87
N LYS A 56 -0.80 16.44 9.58
CA LYS A 56 -2.09 16.75 8.96
C LYS A 56 -1.93 17.90 7.97
N SER A 57 -2.38 17.71 6.73
CA SER A 57 -2.26 18.73 5.68
C SER A 57 -3.55 18.90 4.88
N GLY A 58 -3.95 20.15 4.66
CA GLY A 58 -5.07 20.49 3.78
C GLY A 58 -4.80 20.28 2.30
N ALA A 59 -3.54 19.99 1.91
CA ALA A 59 -3.18 19.68 0.53
C ALA A 59 -3.50 18.22 0.14
N VAL A 60 -3.89 17.38 1.10
CA VAL A 60 -4.35 16.01 0.87
C VAL A 60 -5.87 16.01 0.94
N VAL A 61 -6.53 15.84 -0.21
CA VAL A 61 -7.98 15.72 -0.31
C VAL A 61 -8.32 14.24 -0.23
N PHE A 62 -9.08 13.86 0.80
CA PHE A 62 -9.53 12.49 0.99
C PHE A 62 -11.03 12.37 0.70
N ASN A 63 -11.34 11.71 -0.42
CA ASN A 63 -12.68 11.46 -0.91
C ASN A 63 -13.13 10.08 -0.43
N ALA A 64 -14.00 10.06 0.57
CA ALA A 64 -14.63 8.83 1.05
C ALA A 64 -16.08 9.12 1.49
N PRO A 65 -16.98 8.13 1.43
CA PRO A 65 -18.34 8.29 1.94
C PRO A 65 -18.33 8.44 3.46
N ASP A 66 -19.34 9.11 4.02
CA ASP A 66 -19.51 9.19 5.48
C ASP A 66 -20.11 7.89 6.04
N ILE A 67 -20.89 7.18 5.20
CA ILE A 67 -21.56 5.92 5.53
C ILE A 67 -21.28 4.91 4.41
N ALA A 68 -20.77 3.75 4.78
CA ALA A 68 -20.57 2.60 3.92
C ALA A 68 -21.61 1.52 4.25
N GLU A 69 -22.54 1.30 3.30
CA GLU A 69 -23.57 0.26 3.43
C GLU A 69 -23.00 -1.16 3.30
N ASN A 70 -21.93 -1.29 2.52
CA ASN A 70 -21.22 -2.54 2.31
C ASN A 70 -19.74 -2.37 2.65
N GLY A 71 -19.35 -2.83 3.84
CA GLY A 71 -17.97 -2.80 4.29
C GLY A 71 -17.02 -3.64 3.44
N ALA A 72 -17.51 -4.54 2.58
CA ALA A 72 -16.63 -5.34 1.72
C ALA A 72 -16.12 -4.54 0.51
N VAL A 73 -16.78 -3.42 0.19
CA VAL A 73 -16.50 -2.62 -1.00
C VAL A 73 -16.74 -1.13 -0.71
N VAL A 74 -15.80 -0.51 0.02
CA VAL A 74 -15.87 0.92 0.33
C VAL A 74 -15.03 1.71 -0.69
N PRO A 75 -15.63 2.58 -1.52
CA PRO A 75 -14.88 3.42 -2.45
C PRO A 75 -14.16 4.53 -1.69
N VAL A 76 -12.86 4.67 -1.94
CA VAL A 76 -12.00 5.69 -1.34
C VAL A 76 -11.09 6.29 -2.40
N GLY A 77 -10.82 7.58 -2.30
CA GLY A 77 -9.99 8.33 -3.23
C GLY A 77 -9.07 9.30 -2.50
N ILE A 78 -7.83 9.39 -2.96
CA ILE A 78 -6.85 10.38 -2.52
C ILE A 78 -6.48 11.23 -3.73
N THR A 79 -6.60 12.54 -3.58
CA THR A 79 -6.14 13.52 -4.55
C THR A 79 -5.26 14.53 -3.83
N THR A 80 -4.15 14.91 -4.44
CA THR A 80 -3.26 15.95 -3.88
C THR A 80 -2.71 16.83 -4.99
N THR A 81 -2.35 18.07 -4.65
CA THR A 81 -1.62 18.97 -5.54
C THR A 81 -0.10 18.84 -5.36
N LEU A 82 0.35 18.10 -4.35
CA LEU A 82 1.76 17.87 -4.06
C LEU A 82 2.34 16.84 -5.03
N LYS A 83 3.66 16.92 -5.30
CA LYS A 83 4.38 15.91 -6.09
C LYS A 83 4.54 14.61 -5.28
N ALA A 84 3.47 13.82 -5.22
CA ALA A 84 3.45 12.59 -4.46
C ALA A 84 4.34 11.53 -5.13
N THR A 85 5.16 10.88 -4.32
CA THR A 85 5.99 9.73 -4.71
C THR A 85 5.36 8.42 -4.25
N GLN A 86 4.65 8.46 -3.12
CA GLN A 86 3.93 7.33 -2.56
C GLN A 86 2.62 7.79 -1.92
N MET A 87 1.60 6.94 -1.97
CA MET A 87 0.34 7.13 -1.26
C MET A 87 -0.03 5.84 -0.53
N ALA A 88 -0.61 5.95 0.65
CA ALA A 88 -1.07 4.79 1.41
C ALA A 88 -2.42 5.06 2.07
N ILE A 89 -3.22 4.01 2.23
CA ILE A 89 -4.53 4.06 2.89
C ILE A 89 -4.46 3.11 4.08
N LEU A 90 -4.71 3.63 5.28
CA LEU A 90 -4.72 2.85 6.50
C LEU A 90 -6.11 2.89 7.15
N VAL A 91 -6.52 1.76 7.72
CA VAL A 91 -7.80 1.59 8.41
C VAL A 91 -7.52 1.12 9.83
N GLU A 92 -7.78 1.98 10.81
CA GLU A 92 -7.34 1.79 12.20
C GLU A 92 -7.80 0.48 12.83
N LYS A 93 -9.06 0.09 12.56
CA LYS A 93 -9.69 -1.07 13.21
C LYS A 93 -9.80 -2.29 12.30
N ASN A 94 -9.03 -2.34 11.21
CA ASN A 94 -8.92 -3.54 10.39
C ASN A 94 -7.85 -4.49 10.96
N PRO A 95 -7.99 -5.82 10.73
CA PRO A 95 -6.95 -6.78 11.10
C PRO A 95 -5.58 -6.49 10.48
N SER A 96 -5.58 -6.01 9.23
CA SER A 96 -4.43 -5.40 8.56
C SER A 96 -4.68 -3.91 8.52
N THR A 97 -3.87 -3.13 9.23
CA THR A 97 -4.06 -1.68 9.31
C THR A 97 -3.75 -1.01 7.96
N LEU A 98 -2.77 -1.51 7.21
CA LEU A 98 -2.53 -1.05 5.83
C LEU A 98 -3.54 -1.70 4.87
N ALA A 99 -4.35 -0.88 4.21
CA ALA A 99 -5.32 -1.34 3.22
C ALA A 99 -4.74 -1.31 1.80
N ALA A 100 -3.96 -0.29 1.46
CA ALA A 100 -3.33 -0.17 0.16
C ALA A 100 -2.10 0.74 0.21
N GLN A 101 -1.12 0.47 -0.66
CA GLN A 101 0.04 1.33 -0.91
C GLN A 101 0.25 1.46 -2.42
N PHE A 102 0.51 2.68 -2.86
CA PHE A 102 0.71 3.06 -4.25
C PHE A 102 2.02 3.80 -4.41
N PHE A 103 2.78 3.46 -5.44
CA PHE A 103 3.97 4.18 -5.87
C PHE A 103 3.61 4.97 -7.12
N ILE A 104 3.83 6.29 -7.09
CA ILE A 104 3.44 7.20 -8.16
C ILE A 104 4.71 7.58 -8.94
N PRO A 105 4.84 7.15 -10.22
CA PRO A 105 5.96 7.56 -11.05
C PRO A 105 5.96 9.06 -11.31
N ALA A 106 7.15 9.64 -11.47
CA ALA A 106 7.30 11.05 -11.80
C ALA A 106 6.55 11.41 -13.10
N GLY A 107 5.83 12.53 -13.09
CA GLY A 107 5.00 12.98 -14.22
C GLY A 107 3.57 12.41 -14.24
N THR A 108 3.21 11.56 -13.28
CA THR A 108 1.83 11.09 -13.10
C THR A 108 1.05 12.06 -12.21
N GLU A 109 -0.20 12.36 -12.57
CA GLU A 109 -1.09 13.13 -11.70
C GLU A 109 -1.42 12.31 -10.44
N PRO A 110 -1.17 12.82 -9.23
CA PRO A 110 -1.26 12.06 -8.00
C PRO A 110 -2.72 11.96 -7.52
N MET A 111 -3.49 11.15 -8.24
CA MET A 111 -4.86 10.80 -7.96
C MET A 111 -5.01 9.28 -7.97
N VAL A 112 -5.51 8.72 -6.87
CA VAL A 112 -5.81 7.28 -6.78
C VAL A 112 -7.21 7.11 -6.23
N THR A 113 -8.00 6.28 -6.92
CA THR A 113 -9.29 5.81 -6.42
C THR A 113 -9.26 4.29 -6.36
N THR A 114 -9.63 3.72 -5.23
CA THR A 114 -9.67 2.28 -5.02
C THR A 114 -10.86 1.89 -4.15
N ARG A 115 -11.12 0.59 -4.06
CA ARG A 115 -12.14 0.03 -3.18
C ARG A 115 -11.43 -0.78 -2.10
N ILE A 116 -11.71 -0.47 -0.84
CA ILE A 116 -11.11 -1.14 0.32
C ILE A 116 -12.16 -1.92 1.10
N LYS A 117 -11.72 -2.97 1.81
CA LYS A 117 -12.54 -3.68 2.79
C LYS A 117 -12.40 -3.00 4.15
N MET A 118 -13.51 -2.80 4.85
CA MET A 118 -13.58 -2.28 6.21
C MET A 118 -14.34 -3.27 7.09
N ALA A 119 -13.74 -3.59 8.25
CA ALA A 119 -14.33 -4.49 9.22
C ALA A 119 -15.51 -3.84 9.95
N GLN A 120 -15.32 -2.60 10.39
CA GLN A 120 -16.26 -1.86 11.24
C GLN A 120 -16.03 -0.35 11.09
N THR A 121 -16.90 0.44 11.71
CA THR A 121 -16.74 1.90 11.80
C THR A 121 -15.39 2.27 12.40
N SER A 122 -14.59 3.01 11.64
CA SER A 122 -13.25 3.42 12.06
C SER A 122 -12.76 4.65 11.31
N ASN A 123 -11.71 5.25 11.85
CA ASN A 123 -10.95 6.26 11.14
C ASN A 123 -10.14 5.62 10.01
N VAL A 124 -10.19 6.26 8.85
CA VAL A 124 -9.36 5.93 7.70
C VAL A 124 -8.38 7.07 7.48
N TYR A 125 -7.11 6.72 7.33
CA TYR A 125 -6.00 7.63 7.19
C TYR A 125 -5.47 7.53 5.75
N ALA A 126 -5.53 8.64 5.04
CA ALA A 126 -4.89 8.82 3.75
C ALA A 126 -3.51 9.44 3.98
N LEU A 127 -2.45 8.71 3.63
CA LEU A 127 -1.08 9.17 3.69
C LEU A 127 -0.56 9.50 2.29
N VAL A 128 0.19 10.59 2.19
CA VAL A 128 0.87 11.03 0.97
C VAL A 128 2.30 11.39 1.29
N LYS A 129 3.25 10.78 0.57
CA LYS A 129 4.68 11.11 0.66
C LYS A 129 5.07 12.09 -0.44
N ALA A 130 5.47 13.30 -0.07
CA ALA A 130 5.98 14.31 -0.98
C ALA A 130 7.25 14.94 -0.39
N ASP A 131 8.27 15.16 -1.23
CA ASP A 131 9.56 15.77 -0.83
C ASP A 131 10.21 15.13 0.41
N GLY A 132 10.07 13.80 0.55
CA GLY A 132 10.61 13.05 1.67
C GLY A 132 9.82 13.15 2.99
N LYS A 133 8.73 13.93 3.02
CA LYS A 133 7.84 14.06 4.18
C LYS A 133 6.51 13.34 3.94
N TRP A 134 5.87 12.92 5.03
CA TRP A 134 4.57 12.28 5.00
C TRP A 134 3.49 13.24 5.51
N PHE A 135 2.45 13.40 4.70
CA PHE A 135 1.27 14.17 5.00
C PHE A 135 0.08 13.24 5.17
N MET A 136 -0.86 13.61 6.04
CA MET A 136 -2.06 12.83 6.30
C MET A 136 -3.35 13.65 6.18
N ALA A 137 -4.41 12.96 5.77
CA ALA A 137 -5.80 13.34 5.97
C ALA A 137 -6.53 12.19 6.66
N VAL A 138 -7.48 12.51 7.55
CA VAL A 138 -8.21 11.52 8.33
C VAL A 138 -9.70 11.76 8.17
N LYS A 139 -10.45 10.70 7.92
CA LYS A 139 -11.91 10.73 7.87
C LYS A 139 -12.48 9.48 8.55
N GLU A 140 -13.50 9.69 9.37
CA GLU A 140 -14.27 8.58 9.95
C GLU A 140 -15.28 8.09 8.90
N ILE A 141 -15.33 6.77 8.69
CA ILE A 141 -16.33 6.13 7.83
C ILE A 141 -17.16 5.19 8.69
N LYS A 142 -18.48 5.40 8.70
CA LYS A 142 -19.41 4.55 9.45
C LYS A 142 -19.82 3.36 8.59
N VAL A 143 -19.60 2.15 9.07
CA VAL A 143 -19.95 0.92 8.37
C VAL A 143 -21.21 0.34 9.00
N THR A 144 -22.27 0.13 8.23
CA THR A 144 -23.51 -0.48 8.72
C THR A 144 -23.49 -2.00 8.64
N LEU A 145 -22.79 -2.55 7.64
CA LEU A 145 -22.56 -3.98 7.47
C LEU A 145 -21.07 -4.25 7.26
N GLY A 146 -20.40 -4.88 8.24
CA GLY A 146 -18.97 -5.16 8.21
C GLY A 146 -18.59 -6.12 7.07
N GLY A 147 -17.45 -5.91 6.41
CA GLY A 147 -17.04 -6.72 5.24
C GLY A 147 -15.63 -7.30 5.29
N CYS A 148 -14.95 -7.20 6.43
CA CYS A 148 -13.70 -7.91 6.69
C CYS A 148 -14.02 -9.15 7.54
N GLY A 149 -14.49 -10.22 6.90
CA GLY A 149 -14.95 -11.42 7.60
C GLY A 149 -15.26 -12.62 6.69
N GLY A 150 -14.65 -12.65 5.50
CA GLY A 150 -14.70 -13.78 4.58
C GLY A 150 -13.31 -14.31 4.32
#